data_AF-A0A5C5SU13-F1
#
_entry.id   AF-A0A5C5SU13-F1
#
_cell.length_a   1.000
_cell.length_b   1.000
_cell.length_c   1.000
_cell.angle_alpha   90.00
_cell.angle_beta   90.00
_cell.angle_gamma   90.00
#
_symmetry.space_group_name_H-M   'P 1'
#
loop_
_entity.id
_entity.type
_entity.pdbx_description
1 polymer ?
#
loop_
_entity_poly.entity_id
_entity_poly.type
_entity_poly.pdbx_seq_one_letter_code
_entity_poly.pdbx_strand_id
1 'polypeptide(L)'
;MENLFLLLFLLSIVALVVGLIKPSLVLRWMPAAKRNRKKAAMYFGSAIVAFFILFGITLDPVEEKVAGVEQVEAEEETDQQAVEEAEAEAKAAEEAEAKAAEEAEAKAAEEAEAKAAEEAEVKATEEAEAKAAEEAEAKAAEEAEAKAAEEAEAKAAEEAEAKAAEEAEAKAAEEAEAKAAENAGTASQQQAVGVAENYLDYTAFSKSGLIEQLEFEGFSNADAAYAVEQISVDWSEQAVKTAENYLDYTPFSKSGLIEQLEFEGFSNADAAYAAEQINADWKEQAVKMAENYLDYSSFSRSGLIEQLEFEGFSNADATYGVDATGL
;
A
#
# COMPACT_ATOMS: atom_id res chain seq x y z
N MET A 1 -22.10 -19.08 -57.68
CA MET A 1 -21.57 -19.41 -56.33
C MET A 1 -20.35 -18.54 -56.01
N GLU A 2 -19.72 -17.91 -57.00
CA GLU A 2 -18.50 -17.11 -56.86
C GLU A 2 -18.58 -15.99 -55.80
N ASN A 3 -19.70 -15.26 -55.72
CA ASN A 3 -19.83 -14.15 -54.77
C ASN A 3 -19.95 -14.59 -53.31
N LEU A 4 -20.33 -15.85 -53.04
CA LEU A 4 -20.48 -16.34 -51.67
C LEU A 4 -19.11 -16.51 -51.00
N PHE A 5 -18.13 -17.06 -51.71
CA PHE A 5 -16.79 -17.27 -51.16
C PHE A 5 -16.03 -15.95 -51.01
N LEU A 6 -16.23 -14.99 -51.92
CA LEU A 6 -15.68 -13.64 -51.78
C LEU A 6 -16.28 -12.89 -50.59
N LEU A 7 -17.59 -12.98 -50.36
CA LEU A 7 -18.23 -12.38 -49.19
C LEU A 7 -17.77 -13.05 -47.88
N LEU A 8 -17.60 -14.38 -47.85
CA LEU A 8 -17.08 -15.09 -46.69
C LEU A 8 -15.61 -14.76 -46.42
N PHE A 9 -14.81 -14.58 -47.46
CA PHE A 9 -13.43 -14.10 -47.38
C PHE A 9 -13.36 -12.71 -46.75
N LEU A 10 -14.13 -11.74 -47.26
CA LEU A 10 -14.18 -10.39 -46.70
C LEU A 10 -14.70 -10.38 -45.26
N LEU A 11 -15.72 -11.17 -44.95
CA LEU A 11 -16.26 -11.31 -43.60
C LEU A 11 -15.21 -11.92 -42.64
N SER A 12 -14.40 -12.87 -43.10
CA SER A 12 -13.32 -13.45 -42.30
C SER A 12 -12.19 -12.46 -41.99
N ILE A 13 -11.90 -11.52 -42.90
CA ILE A 13 -10.95 -10.41 -42.67
C ILE A 13 -11.50 -9.45 -41.62
N VAL A 14 -12.77 -9.03 -41.75
CA VAL A 14 -13.42 -8.15 -40.76
C VAL A 14 -13.46 -8.83 -39.39
N ALA A 15 -13.81 -10.12 -39.33
CA ALA A 15 -13.82 -10.90 -38.09
C ALA A 15 -12.41 -11.04 -37.48
N LEU A 16 -11.36 -11.14 -38.29
CA LEU A 16 -9.98 -11.15 -37.82
C LEU A 16 -9.59 -9.82 -37.18
N VAL A 17 -9.84 -8.69 -37.85
CA VAL A 17 -9.52 -7.34 -37.33
C VAL A 17 -10.26 -7.08 -36.03
N VAL A 18 -11.57 -7.36 -35.99
CA VAL A 18 -12.37 -7.21 -34.76
C VAL A 18 -11.90 -8.18 -33.67
N GLY A 19 -11.52 -9.41 -34.03
CA GLY A 19 -11.02 -10.43 -33.11
C GLY A 19 -9.65 -10.10 -32.50
N LEU A 20 -8.81 -9.33 -33.19
CA LEU A 20 -7.54 -8.82 -32.68
C LEU A 20 -7.74 -7.66 -31.69
N ILE A 21 -8.74 -6.80 -31.94
CA ILE A 21 -9.07 -5.67 -31.05
C ILE A 21 -9.83 -6.17 -29.81
N LYS A 22 -10.91 -6.95 -30.00
CA LYS A 22 -11.78 -7.51 -28.94
C LYS A 22 -12.11 -8.99 -29.22
N PRO A 23 -11.26 -9.94 -28.76
CA PRO A 23 -11.46 -11.37 -29.02
C PRO A 23 -12.75 -11.94 -28.42
N SER A 24 -13.32 -11.31 -27.39
CA SER A 24 -14.56 -11.73 -26.75
C SER A 24 -15.81 -11.57 -27.63
N LEU A 25 -15.77 -10.63 -28.59
CA LEU A 25 -16.88 -10.34 -29.49
C LEU A 25 -17.04 -11.42 -30.56
N VAL A 26 -15.92 -11.88 -31.12
CA VAL A 26 -15.89 -12.81 -32.25
C VAL A 26 -15.82 -14.27 -31.78
N LEU A 27 -15.15 -14.57 -30.65
CA LEU A 27 -15.06 -15.92 -30.07
C LEU A 27 -16.16 -16.21 -29.04
N ARG A 28 -17.38 -15.69 -29.26
CA ARG A 28 -18.50 -15.81 -28.30
C ARG A 28 -18.92 -17.26 -28.02
N TRP A 29 -18.67 -18.18 -28.96
CA TRP A 29 -18.97 -19.61 -28.83
C TRP A 29 -17.96 -20.39 -27.97
N MET A 30 -16.84 -19.78 -27.57
CA MET A 30 -15.77 -20.43 -26.80
C MET A 30 -15.86 -20.03 -25.30
N PRO A 31 -15.45 -20.89 -24.34
CA PRO A 31 -15.42 -20.52 -22.92
C PRO A 31 -14.55 -19.28 -22.67
N ALA A 32 -15.02 -18.37 -21.80
CA ALA A 32 -14.38 -17.06 -21.57
C ALA A 32 -12.88 -17.16 -21.25
N ALA A 33 -12.48 -18.17 -20.47
CA ALA A 33 -11.09 -18.43 -20.08
C ALA A 33 -10.13 -18.74 -21.23
N LYS A 34 -10.63 -19.10 -22.42
CA LYS A 34 -9.82 -19.49 -23.59
C LYS A 34 -9.86 -18.46 -24.74
N ARG A 35 -10.56 -17.34 -24.57
CA ARG A 35 -10.68 -16.28 -25.57
C ARG A 35 -9.45 -15.38 -25.55
N ASN A 36 -8.54 -15.57 -26.48
CA ASN A 36 -7.36 -14.72 -26.62
C ASN A 36 -7.12 -14.34 -28.09
N ARG A 37 -6.35 -13.26 -28.30
CA ARG A 37 -6.04 -12.72 -29.63
C ARG A 37 -5.33 -13.77 -30.52
N LYS A 38 -4.49 -14.63 -29.93
CA LYS A 38 -3.79 -15.71 -30.64
C LYS A 38 -4.75 -16.74 -31.24
N LYS A 39 -5.82 -17.10 -30.52
CA LYS A 39 -6.85 -18.02 -31.01
C LYS A 39 -7.74 -17.36 -32.06
N ALA A 40 -8.09 -16.08 -31.90
CA ALA A 40 -8.81 -15.33 -32.93
C ALA A 40 -8.00 -15.28 -34.24
N ALA A 41 -6.70 -14.99 -34.16
CA ALA A 41 -5.79 -15.02 -35.31
C ALA A 41 -5.68 -16.41 -35.96
N MET A 42 -5.56 -17.46 -35.15
CA MET A 42 -5.46 -18.83 -35.64
C MET A 42 -6.72 -19.30 -36.41
N TYR A 43 -7.93 -19.02 -35.89
CA TYR A 43 -9.17 -19.46 -36.53
C TYR A 43 -9.55 -18.62 -37.75
N PHE A 44 -9.50 -17.29 -37.65
CA PHE A 44 -9.89 -16.43 -38.77
C PHE A 44 -8.77 -16.32 -39.82
N GLY A 45 -7.51 -16.40 -39.43
CA GLY A 45 -6.39 -16.48 -40.37
C GLY A 45 -6.40 -17.76 -41.20
N SER A 46 -6.75 -18.92 -40.60
CA SER A 46 -6.91 -20.16 -41.37
C SER A 46 -8.14 -20.13 -42.28
N ALA A 47 -9.23 -19.49 -41.85
CA ALA A 47 -10.42 -19.31 -42.68
C ALA A 47 -10.17 -18.41 -43.91
N ILE A 48 -9.40 -17.33 -43.76
CA ILE A 48 -8.99 -16.43 -44.87
C ILE A 48 -8.25 -17.22 -45.95
N VAL A 49 -7.26 -18.03 -45.56
CA VAL A 49 -6.47 -18.84 -46.50
C VAL A 49 -7.35 -19.89 -47.19
N ALA A 50 -8.22 -20.56 -46.44
CA ALA A 50 -9.13 -21.56 -47.00
C ALA A 50 -10.10 -20.96 -48.02
N PHE A 51 -10.71 -19.80 -47.72
CA PHE A 51 -11.64 -19.14 -48.64
C PHE A 51 -10.95 -18.47 -49.83
N PHE A 52 -9.72 -17.98 -49.67
CA PHE A 52 -8.93 -17.45 -50.78
C PHE A 52 -8.58 -18.54 -51.80
N ILE A 53 -8.16 -19.72 -51.33
CA ILE A 53 -7.87 -20.86 -52.20
C ILE A 53 -9.15 -21.36 -52.90
N LEU A 54 -10.26 -21.48 -52.16
CA LEU A 54 -11.54 -21.87 -52.74
C LEU A 54 -12.06 -20.86 -53.78
N PHE A 55 -11.87 -19.56 -53.54
CA PHE A 55 -12.21 -18.50 -54.51
C PHE A 55 -11.32 -18.58 -55.75
N GLY A 56 -10.00 -18.76 -55.57
CA GLY A 56 -9.03 -18.87 -56.67
C GLY A 56 -9.24 -20.06 -57.59
N ILE A 57 -9.81 -21.17 -57.09
CA ILE A 57 -10.13 -22.36 -57.91
C ILE A 57 -11.44 -22.18 -58.70
N THR A 58 -12.30 -21.25 -58.28
CA THR A 58 -13.62 -21.00 -58.93
C THR A 58 -13.59 -19.89 -59.99
N LEU A 59 -12.43 -19.24 -60.22
CA LEU A 59 -12.27 -18.26 -61.29
C LEU A 59 -11.95 -19.00 -62.60
N ASP A 60 -12.95 -19.14 -63.46
CA ASP A 60 -12.71 -19.55 -64.85
C ASP A 60 -11.84 -18.50 -65.57
N PRO A 61 -10.92 -18.92 -66.48
CA PRO A 61 -10.05 -18.00 -67.19
C PRO A 61 -10.87 -17.17 -68.19
N VAL A 62 -10.81 -15.84 -68.05
CA VAL A 62 -11.41 -14.89 -69.01
C VAL A 62 -10.53 -14.84 -70.27
N GLU A 63 -11.05 -15.38 -71.37
CA GLU A 63 -10.55 -15.18 -72.72
C GLU A 63 -10.78 -13.72 -73.17
N GLU A 64 -9.74 -13.10 -73.72
CA GLU A 64 -9.80 -11.77 -74.33
C GLU A 64 -10.11 -11.91 -75.83
N LYS A 65 -11.24 -11.34 -76.26
CA LYS A 65 -11.56 -11.10 -77.68
C LYS A 65 -12.44 -9.86 -77.78
N VAL A 66 -11.92 -8.81 -78.42
CA VAL A 66 -12.75 -7.75 -78.99
C VAL A 66 -12.15 -7.34 -80.33
N ALA A 67 -12.94 -7.49 -81.39
CA ALA A 67 -12.67 -7.00 -82.74
C ALA A 67 -13.88 -6.20 -83.23
N GLY A 68 -13.59 -5.12 -83.95
CA GLY A 68 -14.32 -4.72 -85.16
C GLY A 68 -15.60 -3.90 -84.99
N VAL A 69 -15.57 -2.69 -85.55
CA VAL A 69 -16.74 -1.84 -85.83
C VAL A 69 -17.05 -1.96 -87.32
N GLU A 70 -18.30 -2.35 -87.65
CA GLU A 70 -18.93 -2.31 -88.99
C GLU A 70 -19.31 -0.85 -89.37
N GLN A 71 -18.98 -0.35 -90.57
CA GLN A 71 -19.56 -0.59 -91.91
C GLN A 71 -20.82 0.26 -92.17
N VAL A 72 -20.80 1.08 -93.24
CA VAL A 72 -21.96 1.29 -94.13
C VAL A 72 -21.46 1.50 -95.57
N GLU A 73 -22.09 0.76 -96.48
CA GLU A 73 -21.91 0.64 -97.93
C GLU A 73 -22.44 1.86 -98.73
N ALA A 74 -22.00 2.00 -100.00
CA ALA A 74 -22.80 1.68 -101.19
C ALA A 74 -22.17 2.27 -102.47
N GLU A 75 -21.87 1.34 -103.40
CA GLU A 75 -21.93 1.32 -104.89
C GLU A 75 -22.14 2.65 -105.68
N GLU A 76 -21.60 2.87 -106.89
CA GLU A 76 -21.47 1.99 -108.06
C GLU A 76 -20.54 2.64 -109.14
N GLU A 77 -19.81 1.81 -109.90
CA GLU A 77 -19.43 1.85 -111.34
C GLU A 77 -19.25 3.19 -112.13
N THR A 78 -18.43 3.34 -113.18
CA THR A 78 -17.57 2.48 -114.00
C THR A 78 -16.62 3.33 -114.86
N ASP A 79 -15.48 2.73 -115.14
CA ASP A 79 -14.69 2.72 -116.37
C ASP A 79 -13.97 3.94 -117.01
N GLN A 80 -12.69 3.61 -117.25
CA GLN A 80 -11.86 3.82 -118.43
C GLN A 80 -10.99 5.08 -118.53
N GLN A 81 -9.71 4.81 -118.27
CA GLN A 81 -8.55 4.99 -119.17
C GLN A 81 -8.30 6.40 -119.74
N ALA A 82 -7.08 6.92 -119.78
CA ALA A 82 -5.78 6.41 -119.42
C ALA A 82 -4.80 7.59 -119.60
N VAL A 83 -3.88 7.71 -118.64
CA VAL A 83 -2.44 7.87 -118.88
C VAL A 83 -2.03 9.04 -119.79
N GLU A 84 -1.74 10.19 -119.16
CA GLU A 84 -0.88 11.20 -119.77
C GLU A 84 -0.27 12.15 -118.72
N GLU A 85 0.24 11.67 -117.59
CA GLU A 85 0.87 12.58 -116.62
C GLU A 85 1.83 11.85 -115.67
N ALA A 86 2.97 11.44 -116.20
CA ALA A 86 4.07 10.97 -115.38
C ALA A 86 5.37 11.55 -115.93
N GLU A 87 6.19 12.04 -115.01
CA GLU A 87 7.64 12.19 -115.17
C GLU A 87 8.22 13.59 -115.49
N ALA A 88 7.58 14.68 -115.06
CA ALA A 88 8.25 16.01 -115.12
C ALA A 88 8.13 16.93 -113.88
N GLU A 89 7.36 16.58 -112.84
CA GLU A 89 7.22 17.42 -111.63
C GLU A 89 7.74 16.78 -110.33
N ALA A 90 8.47 15.66 -110.43
CA ALA A 90 8.95 14.88 -109.29
C ALA A 90 10.30 15.37 -108.70
N LYS A 91 10.63 16.66 -108.77
CA LYS A 91 11.91 17.14 -108.23
C LYS A 91 11.92 18.51 -107.54
N ALA A 92 10.74 19.11 -107.29
CA ALA A 92 10.62 20.36 -106.53
C ALA A 92 9.71 20.26 -105.29
N ALA A 93 9.06 19.11 -105.05
CA ALA A 93 8.22 18.88 -103.88
C ALA A 93 8.96 18.20 -102.69
N GLU A 94 10.06 17.50 -102.96
CA GLU A 94 10.80 16.72 -101.94
C GLU A 94 11.55 17.62 -100.92
N GLU A 95 11.94 18.83 -101.31
CA GLU A 95 12.71 19.74 -100.43
C GLU A 95 11.82 20.62 -99.52
N ALA A 96 10.51 20.70 -99.78
CA ALA A 96 9.55 21.43 -98.95
C ALA A 96 8.92 20.56 -97.85
N GLU A 97 8.81 19.25 -98.07
CA GLU A 97 8.20 18.31 -97.12
C GLU A 97 9.18 17.88 -96.00
N ALA A 98 10.49 17.85 -96.30
CA ALA A 98 11.52 17.51 -95.31
C ALA A 98 11.70 18.56 -94.20
N LYS A 99 11.41 19.84 -94.46
CA LYS A 99 11.51 20.91 -93.45
C LYS A 99 10.28 21.06 -92.56
N ALA A 100 9.10 20.63 -93.02
CA ALA A 100 7.87 20.69 -92.24
C ALA A 100 7.72 19.50 -91.27
N ALA A 101 8.33 18.36 -91.58
CA ALA A 101 8.34 17.19 -90.70
C ALA A 101 9.29 17.35 -89.50
N GLU A 102 10.48 17.93 -89.69
CA GLU A 102 11.48 18.11 -88.63
C GLU A 102 11.02 19.14 -87.56
N GLU A 103 10.30 20.20 -87.96
CA GLU A 103 9.80 21.23 -87.05
C GLU A 103 8.56 20.78 -86.26
N ALA A 104 7.78 19.83 -86.79
CA ALA A 104 6.63 19.24 -86.10
C ALA A 104 7.04 18.18 -85.06
N GLU A 105 8.08 17.39 -85.34
CA GLU A 105 8.59 16.36 -84.43
C GLU A 105 9.35 16.98 -83.24
N ALA A 106 10.08 18.08 -83.46
CA ALA A 106 10.78 18.81 -82.40
C ALA A 106 9.83 19.49 -81.39
N LYS A 107 8.71 20.07 -81.84
CA LYS A 107 7.70 20.68 -80.95
C LYS A 107 6.89 19.65 -80.15
N ALA A 108 6.63 18.48 -80.73
CA ALA A 108 5.92 17.41 -80.03
C ALA A 108 6.79 16.74 -78.94
N ALA A 109 8.10 16.67 -79.13
CA ALA A 109 9.03 16.16 -78.13
C ALA A 109 9.24 17.13 -76.95
N GLU A 110 9.37 18.44 -77.22
CA GLU A 110 9.57 19.47 -76.18
C GLU A 110 8.33 19.64 -75.28
N GLU A 111 7.12 19.59 -75.85
CA GLU A 111 5.86 19.69 -75.08
C GLU A 111 5.57 18.43 -74.23
N ALA A 112 6.04 17.25 -74.68
CA ALA A 112 5.92 16.01 -73.93
C ALA A 112 6.93 15.93 -72.76
N GLU A 113 8.16 16.42 -72.95
CA GLU A 113 9.18 16.44 -71.89
C GLU A 113 8.87 17.51 -70.83
N ALA A 114 8.31 18.66 -71.22
CA ALA A 114 7.88 19.70 -70.29
C ALA A 114 6.70 19.27 -69.40
N LYS A 115 5.68 18.58 -69.95
CA LYS A 115 4.57 18.04 -69.16
C LYS A 115 5.00 16.91 -68.23
N ALA A 116 5.92 16.04 -68.66
CA ALA A 116 6.44 14.96 -67.83
C ALA A 116 7.30 15.48 -66.66
N ALA A 117 8.04 16.59 -66.86
CA ALA A 117 8.81 17.22 -65.81
C ALA A 117 7.93 17.96 -64.79
N GLU A 118 6.91 18.70 -65.24
CA GLU A 118 5.97 19.43 -64.38
C GLU A 118 5.11 18.47 -63.53
N GLU A 119 4.61 17.37 -64.11
CA GLU A 119 3.82 16.37 -63.40
C GLU A 119 4.66 15.57 -62.38
N ALA A 120 5.96 15.38 -62.64
CA ALA A 120 6.89 14.77 -61.70
C ALA A 120 7.27 15.71 -60.55
N GLU A 121 7.44 17.01 -60.81
CA GLU A 121 7.76 18.00 -59.78
C GLU A 121 6.58 18.23 -58.83
N VAL A 122 5.36 18.39 -59.36
CA VAL A 122 4.14 18.56 -58.55
C VAL A 122 3.89 17.35 -57.66
N LYS A 123 4.01 16.13 -58.21
CA LYS A 123 3.83 14.89 -57.43
C LYS A 123 4.90 14.72 -56.35
N ALA A 124 6.15 15.12 -56.61
CA ALA A 124 7.21 15.07 -55.62
C ALA A 124 7.02 16.11 -54.49
N THR A 125 6.49 17.31 -54.81
CA THR A 125 6.19 18.33 -53.80
C THR A 125 4.97 17.96 -52.96
N GLU A 126 3.89 17.42 -53.56
CA GLU A 126 2.70 16.98 -52.80
C GLU A 126 3.01 15.79 -51.88
N GLU A 127 3.82 14.82 -52.35
CA GLU A 127 4.22 13.67 -51.52
C GLU A 127 5.16 14.10 -50.36
N ALA A 128 6.01 15.11 -50.57
CA ALA A 128 6.87 15.66 -49.53
C ALA A 128 6.09 16.48 -48.48
N GLU A 129 5.14 17.33 -48.92
CA GLU A 129 4.30 18.11 -48.01
C GLU A 129 3.33 17.22 -47.21
N ALA A 130 2.73 16.20 -47.85
CA ALA A 130 1.88 15.25 -47.16
C ALA A 130 2.63 14.47 -46.07
N LYS A 131 3.86 14.04 -46.36
CA LYS A 131 4.70 13.31 -45.39
C LYS A 131 5.19 14.20 -44.25
N ALA A 132 5.48 15.47 -44.51
CA ALA A 132 5.85 16.44 -43.49
C ALA A 132 4.65 16.81 -42.57
N ALA A 133 3.44 16.92 -43.14
CA ALA A 133 2.22 17.15 -42.37
C ALA A 133 1.86 15.95 -41.49
N GLU A 134 1.96 14.72 -42.02
CA GLU A 134 1.70 13.48 -41.26
C GLU A 134 2.70 13.32 -40.09
N GLU A 135 3.99 13.60 -40.32
CA GLU A 135 5.00 13.51 -39.25
C GLU A 135 4.80 14.59 -38.16
N ALA A 136 4.37 15.79 -38.54
CA ALA A 136 4.06 16.87 -37.59
C ALA A 136 2.81 16.57 -36.76
N GLU A 137 1.75 16.03 -37.37
CA GLU A 137 0.52 15.63 -36.68
C GLU A 137 0.79 14.45 -35.73
N ALA A 138 1.60 13.48 -36.16
CA ALA A 138 2.00 12.34 -35.32
C ALA A 138 2.81 12.79 -34.09
N LYS A 139 3.79 13.71 -34.24
CA LYS A 139 4.55 14.26 -33.12
C LYS A 139 3.70 15.08 -32.16
N ALA A 140 2.76 15.87 -32.68
CA ALA A 140 1.85 16.65 -31.84
C ALA A 140 0.87 15.77 -31.05
N ALA A 141 0.39 14.68 -31.65
CA ALA A 141 -0.45 13.68 -30.97
C ALA A 141 0.32 12.93 -29.89
N GLU A 142 1.57 12.52 -30.16
CA GLU A 142 2.43 11.82 -29.19
C GLU A 142 2.77 12.72 -27.99
N GLU A 143 3.09 14.00 -28.21
CA GLU A 143 3.39 14.94 -27.13
C GLU A 143 2.14 15.26 -26.27
N ALA A 144 0.96 15.32 -26.89
CA ALA A 144 -0.31 15.51 -26.18
C ALA A 144 -0.70 14.28 -25.35
N GLU A 145 -0.50 13.07 -25.87
CA GLU A 145 -0.76 11.82 -25.14
C GLU A 145 0.23 11.65 -23.98
N ALA A 146 1.50 12.00 -24.17
CA ALA A 146 2.51 11.97 -23.12
C ALA A 146 2.21 12.95 -21.97
N LYS A 147 1.83 14.19 -22.27
CA LYS A 147 1.44 15.18 -21.25
C LYS A 147 0.17 14.78 -20.50
N ALA A 148 -0.82 14.21 -21.19
CA ALA A 148 -2.04 13.72 -20.56
C ALA A 148 -1.79 12.52 -19.65
N ALA A 149 -0.87 11.62 -20.02
CA ALA A 149 -0.45 10.49 -19.19
C ALA A 149 0.31 10.96 -17.94
N GLU A 150 1.24 11.91 -18.08
CA GLU A 150 2.02 12.46 -16.97
C GLU A 150 1.13 13.20 -15.96
N GLU A 151 0.17 14.02 -16.42
CA GLU A 151 -0.76 14.72 -15.52
C GLU A 151 -1.71 13.75 -14.79
N ALA A 152 -2.13 12.67 -15.45
CA ALA A 152 -2.95 11.63 -14.85
C ALA A 152 -2.17 10.81 -13.80
N GLU A 153 -0.90 10.49 -14.07
CA GLU A 153 -0.03 9.79 -13.12
C GLU A 153 0.29 10.67 -11.90
N ALA A 154 0.56 11.97 -12.11
CA ALA A 154 0.80 12.92 -11.04
C ALA A 154 -0.43 13.10 -10.12
N LYS A 155 -1.63 13.25 -10.69
CA LYS A 155 -2.88 13.32 -9.90
C LYS A 155 -3.18 12.02 -9.15
N ALA A 156 -2.92 10.87 -9.77
CA ALA A 156 -3.11 9.58 -9.11
C ALA A 156 -2.12 9.37 -7.95
N ALA A 157 -0.87 9.83 -8.11
CA ALA A 157 0.14 9.81 -7.05
C ALA A 157 -0.22 10.76 -5.89
N GLU A 158 -0.65 11.99 -6.19
CA GLU A 158 -1.08 12.97 -5.17
C GLU A 158 -2.31 12.47 -4.40
N GLU A 159 -3.31 11.90 -5.08
CA GLU A 159 -4.50 11.35 -4.41
C GLU A 159 -4.16 10.12 -3.56
N ALA A 160 -3.22 9.29 -4.01
CA ALA A 160 -2.74 8.14 -3.25
C ALA A 160 -1.93 8.56 -2.01
N GLU A 161 -1.07 9.59 -2.13
CA GLU A 161 -0.30 10.14 -1.02
C GLU A 161 -1.21 10.83 0.00
N ALA A 162 -2.20 11.60 -0.45
CA ALA A 162 -3.19 12.23 0.42
C ALA A 162 -4.02 11.20 1.21
N LYS A 163 -4.50 10.13 0.54
CA LYS A 163 -5.22 9.04 1.21
C LYS A 163 -4.35 8.28 2.20
N ALA A 164 -3.08 8.02 1.86
CA ALA A 164 -2.14 7.37 2.78
C ALA A 164 -1.82 8.23 4.00
N ALA A 165 -1.72 9.55 3.83
CA ALA A 165 -1.52 10.49 4.93
C ALA A 165 -2.75 10.57 5.85
N GLU A 166 -3.95 10.65 5.29
CA GLU A 166 -5.21 10.67 6.05
C GLU A 166 -5.41 9.37 6.85
N GLU A 167 -5.13 8.20 6.24
CA GLU A 167 -5.21 6.91 6.93
C GLU A 167 -4.17 6.79 8.05
N ALA A 168 -2.95 7.31 7.84
CA ALA A 168 -1.92 7.33 8.86
C ALA A 168 -2.26 8.26 10.04
N GLU A 169 -2.82 9.43 9.77
CA GLU A 169 -3.25 10.39 10.79
C GLU A 169 -4.45 9.84 11.59
N ALA A 170 -5.44 9.25 10.92
CA ALA A 170 -6.57 8.61 11.58
C ALA A 170 -6.13 7.47 12.51
N LYS A 171 -5.19 6.64 12.06
CA LYS A 171 -4.64 5.54 12.87
C LYS A 171 -3.82 6.05 14.06
N ALA A 172 -3.06 7.12 13.88
CA ALA A 172 -2.32 7.75 14.97
C ALA A 172 -3.24 8.40 16.01
N ALA A 173 -4.35 9.01 15.58
CA ALA A 173 -5.36 9.58 16.46
C ALA A 173 -6.11 8.48 17.24
N GLU A 174 -6.48 7.37 16.59
CA GLU A 174 -7.11 6.22 17.24
C GLU A 174 -6.19 5.58 18.29
N GLU A 175 -4.89 5.43 17.98
CA GLU A 175 -3.92 4.90 18.95
C GLU A 175 -3.71 5.85 20.14
N ALA A 176 -3.72 7.16 19.89
CA ALA A 176 -3.63 8.16 20.95
C ALA A 176 -4.88 8.18 21.85
N GLU A 177 -6.07 8.06 21.27
CA GLU A 177 -7.33 7.98 22.01
C GLU A 177 -7.44 6.68 22.82
N ALA A 178 -7.02 5.54 22.24
CA ALA A 178 -6.97 4.27 22.94
C ALA A 178 -6.00 4.30 24.14
N LYS A 179 -4.81 4.90 23.97
CA LYS A 179 -3.89 5.12 25.09
C LYS A 179 -4.47 6.07 26.13
N ALA A 180 -5.17 7.13 25.72
CA ALA A 180 -5.81 8.05 26.66
C ALA A 180 -6.92 7.36 27.47
N ALA A 181 -7.71 6.51 26.83
CA ALA A 181 -8.75 5.71 27.49
C ALA A 181 -8.16 4.64 28.44
N GLU A 182 -7.05 4.00 28.05
CA GLU A 182 -6.31 3.08 28.92
C GLU A 182 -5.75 3.80 30.16
N ASN A 183 -5.17 4.98 29.99
CA ASN A 183 -4.64 5.78 31.10
C ASN A 183 -5.75 6.31 32.02
N ALA A 184 -6.95 6.60 31.49
CA ALA A 184 -8.09 7.05 32.30
C ALA A 184 -8.63 5.96 33.24
N GLY A 185 -8.29 4.69 32.98
CA GLY A 185 -8.74 3.55 33.76
C GLY A 185 -10.23 3.24 33.59
N THR A 186 -10.64 2.03 33.96
CA THR A 186 -12.03 1.62 34.03
C THR A 186 -12.75 2.25 35.23
N ALA A 187 -14.09 2.23 35.25
CA ALA A 187 -14.84 2.67 36.42
C ALA A 187 -14.47 1.89 37.70
N SER A 188 -14.22 0.57 37.58
CA SER A 188 -13.76 -0.27 38.69
C SER A 188 -12.40 0.19 39.23
N GLN A 189 -11.47 0.48 38.32
CA GLN A 189 -10.15 1.00 38.65
C GLN A 189 -10.21 2.36 39.36
N GLN A 190 -11.03 3.29 38.87
CA GLN A 190 -11.22 4.58 39.52
C GLN A 190 -11.85 4.46 40.91
N GLN A 191 -12.79 3.51 41.08
CA GLN A 191 -13.36 3.22 42.40
C GLN A 191 -12.30 2.64 43.35
N ALA A 192 -11.46 1.71 42.87
CA ALA A 192 -10.38 1.14 43.65
C ALA A 192 -9.37 2.22 44.10
N VAL A 193 -9.04 3.20 43.24
CA VAL A 193 -8.21 4.37 43.61
C VAL A 193 -8.82 5.12 44.79
N GLY A 194 -10.10 5.49 44.68
CA GLY A 194 -10.76 6.23 45.76
C GLY A 194 -10.83 5.43 47.06
N VAL A 195 -11.05 4.11 47.00
CA VAL A 195 -11.04 3.25 48.19
C VAL A 195 -9.63 3.17 48.79
N ALA A 196 -8.59 3.05 47.96
CA ALA A 196 -7.19 3.01 48.39
C ALA A 196 -6.80 4.29 49.15
N GLU A 197 -7.15 5.46 48.61
CA GLU A 197 -6.91 6.76 49.26
C GLU A 197 -7.63 6.85 50.62
N ASN A 198 -8.90 6.45 50.69
CA ASN A 198 -9.66 6.43 51.95
C ASN A 198 -9.03 5.52 53.01
N TYR A 199 -8.46 4.39 52.61
CA TYR A 199 -7.75 3.50 53.54
C TYR A 199 -6.49 4.17 54.10
N LEU A 200 -5.69 4.79 53.24
CA LEU A 200 -4.46 5.48 53.64
C LEU A 200 -4.71 6.71 54.51
N ASP A 201 -5.90 7.31 54.42
CA ASP A 201 -6.34 8.38 55.34
C ASP A 201 -6.64 7.85 56.76
N TYR A 202 -7.00 6.57 56.89
CA TYR A 202 -7.40 5.97 58.16
C TYR A 202 -6.28 5.17 58.84
N THR A 203 -5.48 4.43 58.06
CA THR A 203 -4.40 3.58 58.58
C THR A 203 -3.27 3.44 57.57
N ALA A 204 -2.08 3.12 58.05
CA ALA A 204 -0.92 2.90 57.21
C ALA A 204 -0.90 1.49 56.61
N PHE A 205 -0.35 1.38 55.40
CA PHE A 205 -0.21 0.11 54.68
C PHE A 205 1.11 0.04 53.91
N SER A 206 1.62 -1.17 53.75
CA SER A 206 2.60 -1.45 52.70
C SER A 206 1.94 -1.42 51.32
N LYS A 207 2.75 -1.29 50.26
CA LYS A 207 2.21 -1.32 48.89
C LYS A 207 1.44 -2.61 48.61
N SER A 208 1.99 -3.76 48.97
CA SER A 208 1.33 -5.06 48.81
C SER A 208 0.15 -5.23 49.75
N GLY A 209 0.27 -4.80 51.00
CA GLY A 209 -0.82 -4.87 51.98
C GLY A 209 -2.05 -4.06 51.55
N LEU A 210 -1.86 -2.89 50.94
CA LEU A 210 -2.97 -2.11 50.39
C LEU A 210 -3.62 -2.82 49.19
N ILE A 211 -2.84 -3.47 48.33
CA ILE A 211 -3.38 -4.29 47.22
C ILE A 211 -4.22 -5.44 47.77
N GLU A 212 -3.71 -6.18 48.76
CA GLU A 212 -4.43 -7.28 49.40
C GLU A 212 -5.71 -6.81 50.09
N GLN A 213 -5.68 -5.63 50.73
CA GLN A 213 -6.87 -5.03 51.33
C GLN A 213 -7.94 -4.71 50.28
N LEU A 214 -7.56 -4.18 49.12
CA LEU A 214 -8.50 -3.90 48.02
C LEU A 214 -9.05 -5.21 47.41
N GLU A 215 -8.24 -6.27 47.31
CA GLU A 215 -8.73 -7.59 46.90
C GLU A 215 -9.74 -8.15 47.90
N PHE A 216 -9.52 -7.94 49.20
CA PHE A 216 -10.47 -8.31 50.24
C PHE A 216 -11.79 -7.52 50.13
N GLU A 217 -11.74 -6.25 49.72
CA GLU A 217 -12.92 -5.43 49.38
C GLU A 217 -13.65 -5.92 48.11
N GLY A 218 -13.06 -6.87 47.38
CA GLY A 218 -13.66 -7.52 46.21
C GLY A 218 -13.23 -6.95 44.87
N PHE A 219 -12.25 -6.05 44.84
CA PHE A 219 -11.62 -5.63 43.59
C PHE A 219 -10.80 -6.78 42.99
N SER A 220 -10.68 -6.80 41.66
CA SER A 220 -9.75 -7.73 41.02
C SER A 220 -8.31 -7.33 41.34
N ASN A 221 -7.39 -8.30 41.39
CA ASN A 221 -5.95 -8.02 41.55
C ASN A 221 -5.45 -6.97 40.55
N ALA A 222 -5.94 -7.00 39.31
CA ALA A 222 -5.58 -6.02 38.28
C ALA A 222 -6.07 -4.59 38.62
N ASP A 223 -7.30 -4.46 39.13
CA ASP A 223 -7.85 -3.16 39.54
C ASP A 223 -7.17 -2.62 40.80
N ALA A 224 -6.90 -3.49 41.77
CA ALA A 224 -6.18 -3.13 43.00
C ALA A 224 -4.74 -2.69 42.71
N ALA A 225 -4.01 -3.45 41.88
CA ALA A 225 -2.65 -3.09 41.47
C ALA A 225 -2.63 -1.78 40.67
N TYR A 226 -3.59 -1.58 39.75
CA TYR A 226 -3.74 -0.32 39.04
C TYR A 226 -3.95 0.84 40.02
N ALA A 227 -4.87 0.68 40.98
CA ALA A 227 -5.22 1.73 41.93
C ALA A 227 -4.01 2.19 42.77
N VAL A 228 -3.27 1.23 43.31
CA VAL A 228 -2.09 1.51 44.13
C VAL A 228 -0.94 2.12 43.31
N GLU A 229 -0.89 1.90 42.00
CA GLU A 229 0.08 2.54 41.10
C GLU A 229 -0.32 3.98 40.72
N GLN A 230 -1.61 4.30 40.70
CA GLN A 230 -2.08 5.65 40.35
C GLN A 230 -1.97 6.66 41.50
N ILE A 231 -1.98 6.18 42.75
CA ILE A 231 -1.88 7.06 43.92
C ILE A 231 -0.44 7.51 44.16
N SER A 232 -0.27 8.78 44.54
CA SER A 232 1.04 9.33 44.91
C SER A 232 1.23 9.17 46.42
N VAL A 233 1.97 8.13 46.83
CA VAL A 233 2.18 7.78 48.23
C VAL A 233 3.67 7.65 48.52
N ASP A 234 4.10 8.21 49.65
CA ASP A 234 5.42 7.96 50.21
C ASP A 234 5.37 6.67 51.04
N TRP A 235 5.83 5.57 50.44
CA TRP A 235 5.80 4.24 51.08
C TRP A 235 6.76 4.14 52.27
N SER A 236 7.84 4.90 52.28
CA SER A 236 8.77 4.94 53.42
C SER A 236 8.11 5.63 54.62
N GLU A 237 7.33 6.70 54.38
CA GLU A 237 6.50 7.35 55.41
C GLU A 237 5.38 6.42 55.93
N GLN A 238 4.75 5.63 55.06
CA GLN A 238 3.79 4.61 55.49
C GLN A 238 4.45 3.59 56.44
N ALA A 239 5.67 3.15 56.12
CA ALA A 239 6.43 2.24 56.98
C ALA A 239 6.71 2.85 58.36
N VAL A 240 7.06 4.14 58.43
CA VAL A 240 7.25 4.86 59.71
C VAL A 240 5.98 4.81 60.55
N LYS A 241 4.83 5.20 59.97
CA LYS A 241 3.54 5.19 60.67
C LYS A 241 3.15 3.81 61.16
N THR A 242 3.31 2.78 60.32
CA THR A 242 3.06 1.39 60.72
C THR A 242 3.95 0.98 61.88
N ALA A 243 5.23 1.32 61.82
CA ALA A 243 6.20 0.98 62.86
C ALA A 243 5.94 1.70 64.19
N GLU A 244 5.52 2.97 64.16
CA GLU A 244 5.03 3.68 65.35
C GLU A 244 3.81 3.00 65.95
N ASN A 245 2.81 2.66 65.12
CA ASN A 245 1.63 1.93 65.57
C ASN A 245 1.99 0.59 66.22
N TYR A 246 2.96 -0.15 65.69
CA TYR A 246 3.41 -1.40 66.30
C TYR A 246 4.01 -1.19 67.69
N LEU A 247 4.92 -0.21 67.81
CA LEU A 247 5.61 0.08 69.07
C LEU A 247 4.68 0.60 70.18
N ASP A 248 3.49 1.09 69.83
CA ASP A 248 2.45 1.47 70.80
C ASP A 248 1.78 0.27 71.48
N TYR A 249 1.73 -0.89 70.80
CA TYR A 249 1.03 -2.08 71.30
C TYR A 249 1.97 -3.22 71.71
N THR A 250 3.10 -3.37 71.02
CA THR A 250 4.03 -4.48 71.22
C THR A 250 5.47 -3.96 71.20
N PRO A 251 6.28 -4.27 72.22
CA PRO A 251 7.68 -3.89 72.19
C PRO A 251 8.44 -4.68 71.12
N PHE A 252 9.41 -4.04 70.46
CA PHE A 252 10.27 -4.68 69.48
C PHE A 252 11.73 -4.25 69.68
N SER A 253 12.65 -5.14 69.32
CA SER A 253 14.02 -4.73 69.01
C SER A 253 14.04 -3.97 67.68
N LYS A 254 15.11 -3.21 67.40
CA LYS A 254 15.24 -2.51 66.11
C LYS A 254 15.19 -3.49 64.93
N SER A 255 15.90 -4.62 65.01
CA SER A 255 15.89 -5.62 63.94
C SER A 255 14.55 -6.36 63.86
N GLY A 256 13.95 -6.70 65.01
CA GLY A 256 12.64 -7.35 65.04
C GLY A 256 11.54 -6.48 64.43
N LEU A 257 11.59 -5.16 64.64
CA LEU A 257 10.67 -4.21 64.01
C LEU A 257 10.85 -4.19 62.48
N ILE A 258 12.10 -4.20 61.99
CA ILE A 258 12.38 -4.26 60.54
C ILE A 258 11.81 -5.56 59.95
N GLU A 259 12.06 -6.70 60.59
CA GLU A 259 11.53 -8.00 60.16
C GLU A 259 10.00 -8.03 60.17
N GLN A 260 9.36 -7.40 61.16
CA GLN A 260 7.90 -7.29 61.24
C GLN A 260 7.34 -6.46 60.07
N LEU A 261 7.97 -5.33 59.72
CA LEU A 261 7.54 -4.52 58.57
C LEU A 261 7.76 -5.25 57.24
N GLU A 262 8.87 -5.97 57.09
CA GLU A 262 9.08 -6.82 55.91
C GLU A 262 8.03 -7.91 55.80
N PHE A 263 7.64 -8.51 56.93
CA PHE A 263 6.54 -9.48 56.97
C PHE A 263 5.20 -8.86 56.54
N GLU A 264 4.96 -7.59 56.87
CA GLU A 264 3.80 -6.82 56.35
C GLU A 264 3.92 -6.42 54.87
N GLY A 265 5.03 -6.76 54.22
CA GLY A 265 5.24 -6.51 52.79
C GLY A 265 5.89 -5.17 52.46
N PHE A 266 6.45 -4.45 53.44
CA PHE A 266 7.35 -3.34 53.15
C PHE A 266 8.65 -3.85 52.55
N SER A 267 9.28 -3.03 51.70
CA SER A 267 10.63 -3.35 51.23
C SER A 267 11.63 -3.24 52.39
N ASN A 268 12.72 -4.01 52.36
CA ASN A 268 13.79 -3.89 53.35
C ASN A 268 14.30 -2.44 53.47
N ALA A 269 14.33 -1.68 52.37
CA ALA A 269 14.75 -0.28 52.38
C ALA A 269 13.77 0.61 53.15
N ASP A 270 12.46 0.45 52.94
CA ASP A 270 11.43 1.22 53.65
C ASP A 270 11.38 0.84 55.13
N ALA A 271 11.47 -0.45 55.44
CA ALA A 271 11.48 -0.96 56.80
C ALA A 271 12.73 -0.47 57.59
N ALA A 272 13.91 -0.53 56.98
CA ALA A 272 15.14 -0.02 57.58
C ALA A 272 15.07 1.51 57.77
N TYR A 273 14.55 2.23 56.77
CA TYR A 273 14.32 3.67 56.88
C TYR A 273 13.38 4.00 58.05
N ALA A 274 12.26 3.29 58.17
CA ALA A 274 11.29 3.48 59.24
C ALA A 274 11.92 3.28 60.63
N ALA A 275 12.63 2.17 60.82
CA ALA A 275 13.32 1.88 62.08
C ALA A 275 14.45 2.88 62.41
N GLU A 276 14.95 3.64 61.42
CA GLU A 276 15.91 4.73 61.64
C GLU A 276 15.25 6.07 61.95
N GLN A 277 14.10 6.37 61.35
CA GLN A 277 13.40 7.63 61.56
C GLN A 277 12.66 7.69 62.89
N ILE A 278 12.18 6.55 63.39
CA ILE A 278 11.45 6.52 64.66
C ILE A 278 12.39 6.86 65.81
N ASN A 279 11.99 7.83 66.63
CA ASN A 279 12.69 8.21 67.85
C ASN A 279 12.37 7.26 69.02
N ALA A 280 12.58 5.97 68.81
CA ALA A 280 12.35 4.94 69.82
C ALA A 280 13.54 4.84 70.78
N ASP A 281 13.25 4.77 72.08
CA ASP A 281 14.24 4.36 73.07
C ASP A 281 14.33 2.84 73.09
N TRP A 282 15.31 2.29 72.37
CA TRP A 282 15.50 0.84 72.24
C TRP A 282 15.80 0.14 73.56
N LYS A 283 16.35 0.85 74.55
CA LYS A 283 16.55 0.30 75.89
C LYS A 283 15.22 0.19 76.62
N GLU A 284 14.38 1.21 76.52
CA GLU A 284 13.02 1.17 77.06
C GLU A 284 12.19 0.04 76.41
N GLN A 285 12.34 -0.18 75.10
CA GLN A 285 11.70 -1.31 74.43
C GLN A 285 12.19 -2.67 74.97
N ALA A 286 13.47 -2.79 75.31
CA ALA A 286 14.01 -3.99 75.95
C ALA A 286 13.43 -4.20 77.36
N VAL A 287 13.26 -3.13 78.16
CA VAL A 287 12.59 -3.21 79.47
C VAL A 287 11.16 -3.73 79.32
N LYS A 288 10.36 -3.11 78.45
CA LYS A 288 8.97 -3.53 78.18
C LYS A 288 8.89 -4.97 77.70
N MET A 289 9.80 -5.40 76.85
CA MET A 289 9.85 -6.80 76.38
C MET A 289 10.16 -7.75 77.54
N ALA A 290 11.15 -7.42 78.38
CA ALA A 290 11.49 -8.23 79.56
C ALA A 290 10.30 -8.35 80.53
N GLU A 291 9.60 -7.25 80.81
CA GLU A 291 8.39 -7.22 81.63
C GLU A 291 7.30 -8.11 81.04
N ASN A 292 7.02 -7.99 79.74
CA ASN A 292 6.05 -8.84 79.04
C ASN A 292 6.37 -10.33 79.19
N TYR A 293 7.63 -10.76 79.01
CA TYR A 293 7.99 -12.16 79.22
C TYR A 293 7.77 -12.63 80.66
N LEU A 294 8.08 -11.77 81.63
CA LEU A 294 7.92 -12.09 83.04
C LEU A 294 6.46 -12.18 83.49
N ASP A 295 5.56 -11.48 82.81
CA ASP A 295 4.11 -11.61 83.03
C ASP A 295 3.59 -13.01 82.63
N TYR A 296 4.19 -13.64 81.62
CA TYR A 296 3.77 -14.96 81.12
C TYR A 296 4.55 -16.14 81.72
N SER A 297 5.83 -15.96 82.05
CA SER A 297 6.68 -17.04 82.52
C SER A 297 7.79 -16.55 83.45
N SER A 298 8.28 -17.43 84.31
CA SER A 298 9.46 -17.15 85.13
C SER A 298 10.75 -17.40 84.32
N PHE A 299 11.71 -16.51 84.45
CA PHE A 299 13.04 -16.63 83.84
C PHE A 299 14.15 -16.45 84.88
N SER A 300 15.31 -17.05 84.64
CA SER A 300 16.55 -16.61 85.28
C SER A 300 17.04 -15.34 84.58
N ARG A 301 17.84 -14.52 85.28
CA ARG A 301 18.45 -13.32 84.69
C ARG A 301 19.18 -13.63 83.38
N SER A 302 20.04 -14.66 83.36
CA SER A 302 20.76 -15.04 82.15
C SER A 302 19.84 -15.56 81.04
N GLY A 303 18.82 -16.34 81.39
CA GLY A 303 17.87 -16.89 80.43
C GLY A 303 17.01 -15.82 79.77
N LEU A 304 16.61 -14.78 80.51
CA LEU A 304 15.85 -13.67 79.94
C LEU A 304 16.72 -12.79 79.03
N ILE A 305 18.01 -12.60 79.37
CA ILE A 305 18.95 -11.89 78.48
C ILE A 305 19.11 -12.66 77.17
N GLU A 306 19.32 -13.98 77.22
CA GLU A 306 19.41 -14.82 76.02
C GLU A 306 18.13 -14.77 75.18
N GLN A 307 16.95 -14.73 75.82
CA GLN A 307 15.68 -14.56 75.11
C GLN A 307 15.60 -13.21 74.39
N LEU A 308 15.95 -12.10 75.07
CA LEU A 308 15.92 -10.78 74.44
C LEU A 308 16.95 -10.64 73.31
N GLU A 309 18.12 -11.27 73.44
CA GLU A 309 19.08 -11.37 72.32
C GLU A 309 18.50 -12.16 71.14
N PHE A 310 17.74 -13.22 71.41
CA PHE A 310 17.01 -13.96 70.38
C PHE A 310 15.92 -13.10 69.70
N GLU A 311 15.23 -12.25 70.47
CA GLU A 311 14.31 -11.23 69.93
C GLU A 311 15.04 -10.10 69.15
N GLY A 312 16.37 -10.14 69.07
CA GLY A 312 17.18 -9.21 68.27
C GLY A 312 17.69 -7.97 69.03
N PHE A 313 17.51 -7.89 70.34
CA PHE A 313 18.13 -6.82 71.12
C PHE A 313 19.65 -7.00 71.19
N SER A 314 20.39 -5.89 71.24
CA SER A 314 21.82 -5.97 71.52
C SER A 314 22.05 -6.52 72.94
N ASN A 315 23.17 -7.22 73.18
CA ASN A 315 23.50 -7.71 74.53
C ASN A 315 23.43 -6.58 75.59
N ALA A 316 23.83 -5.36 75.22
CA ALA A 316 23.80 -4.22 76.12
C ALA A 316 22.37 -3.77 76.46
N ASP A 317 21.47 -3.73 75.48
CA ASP A 317 20.07 -3.33 75.69
C ASP A 317 19.29 -4.44 76.39
N ALA A 318 19.52 -5.71 76.03
CA ALA A 318 18.95 -6.88 76.68
C ALA A 318 19.35 -6.93 78.17
N THR A 319 20.64 -6.76 78.46
CA THR A 319 21.15 -6.71 79.85
C THR A 319 20.51 -5.56 80.63
N TYR A 320 20.44 -4.37 80.03
CA TYR A 320 19.79 -3.22 80.66
C TYR A 320 18.30 -3.48 80.93
N GLY A 321 17.58 -4.03 79.95
CA GLY A 321 16.16 -4.35 80.05
C GLY A 321 15.87 -5.31 81.20
N VAL A 322 16.63 -6.40 81.28
CA VAL A 322 16.47 -7.39 82.36
C VAL A 322 16.83 -6.82 83.72
N ASP A 323 17.92 -6.06 83.84
CA ASP A 323 18.32 -5.44 85.11
C ASP A 323 17.25 -4.46 85.64
N ALA A 324 16.55 -3.76 84.75
CA ALA A 324 15.47 -2.84 85.13
C ALA A 324 14.26 -3.55 85.74
N THR A 325 14.05 -4.84 85.44
CA THR A 325 12.94 -5.65 86.02
C THR A 325 13.22 -6.14 87.45
N GLY A 326 14.44 -5.95 87.96
CA GLY A 326 14.85 -6.35 89.31
C GLY A 326 15.39 -7.79 89.42
N LEU A 327 15.70 -8.44 88.30
CA LEU A 327 16.39 -9.74 88.21
C LEU A 327 17.91 -9.63 88.32
#